data_AF-A0A9D2A837-F1
#
_entry.id   AF-A0A9D2A837-F1
#
_cell.length_a   1.000
_cell.length_b   1.000
_cell.length_c   1.000
_cell.angle_alpha   90.00
_cell.angle_beta   90.00
_cell.angle_gamma   90.00
#
_symmetry.space_group_name_H-M   'P 1'
#
loop_
_entity.id
_entity.type
_entity.pdbx_description
1 polymer ?
#
loop_
_entity_poly.entity_id
_entity_poly.type
_entity_poly.pdbx_seq_one_letter_code
_entity_poly.pdbx_strand_id
1 'polypeptide(L)'
;MEVITDLLERNDLLVAFVVVGALMLISGYLSKTLTRGRLQGSAIAIIFGLVLAYFGGLHTGGEAGLADIAIFSGLGLMGGAMLRDFAIVATAYGVDLQEIKRSGLSGVVALLAGIFVSFIVGALVAVAFGYT
;
A
#
# COMPACT_ATOMS: atom_id res chain seq x y z
N MET A 1 -15.68 -22.98 17.00
CA MET A 1 -14.55 -22.41 16.24
C MET A 1 -14.91 -22.25 14.78
N GLU A 2 -15.53 -23.26 14.15
CA GLU A 2 -15.99 -23.18 12.75
C GLU A 2 -16.93 -22.00 12.47
N VAL A 3 -17.91 -21.72 13.31
CA VAL A 3 -18.84 -20.58 13.09
C VAL A 3 -18.10 -19.23 13.09
N ILE A 4 -17.06 -19.08 13.91
CA ILE A 4 -16.30 -17.83 14.00
C ILE A 4 -15.42 -17.68 12.75
N THR A 5 -14.73 -18.74 12.34
CA THR A 5 -13.92 -18.72 11.11
C THR A 5 -14.78 -18.46 9.88
N ASP A 6 -15.95 -19.10 9.78
CA ASP A 6 -16.89 -18.90 8.66
C ASP A 6 -17.40 -17.45 8.57
N LEU A 7 -17.67 -16.82 9.72
CA LEU A 7 -18.07 -15.41 9.79
C LEU A 7 -16.93 -14.47 9.39
N LEU A 8 -15.70 -14.77 9.80
CA LEU A 8 -14.53 -13.96 9.46
C LEU A 8 -14.18 -14.08 7.97
N GLU A 9 -14.30 -15.27 7.40
CA GLU A 9 -14.05 -15.52 5.97
C GLU A 9 -15.10 -14.84 5.08
N ARG A 10 -16.38 -14.82 5.50
CA ARG A 10 -17.43 -14.08 4.79
C ARG A 10 -17.29 -12.56 4.87
N ASN A 11 -16.53 -12.07 5.86
CA ASN A 11 -16.29 -10.64 6.10
C ASN A 11 -14.79 -10.33 6.03
N ASP A 12 -14.07 -11.03 5.15
CA ASP A 12 -12.63 -10.94 4.91
C ASP A 12 -12.13 -9.50 4.75
N LEU A 13 -12.89 -8.65 4.06
CA LEU A 13 -12.56 -7.24 3.88
C LEU A 13 -12.63 -6.44 5.18
N LEU A 14 -13.62 -6.72 6.04
CA LEU A 14 -13.73 -6.07 7.35
C LEU A 14 -12.58 -6.51 8.24
N VAL A 15 -12.21 -7.79 8.20
CA VAL A 15 -11.02 -8.32 8.88
C VAL A 15 -9.76 -7.61 8.37
N ALA A 16 -9.61 -7.41 7.06
CA ALA A 16 -8.50 -6.68 6.47
C ALA A 16 -8.38 -5.24 7.01
N PHE A 17 -9.50 -4.50 7.09
CA PHE A 17 -9.50 -3.15 7.67
C PHE A 17 -9.12 -3.15 9.15
N VAL A 18 -9.59 -4.11 9.94
CA VAL A 18 -9.23 -4.24 11.36
C VAL A 18 -7.74 -4.53 11.52
N VAL A 19 -7.19 -5.46 10.72
CA VAL A 19 -5.77 -5.81 10.75
C VAL A 19 -4.90 -4.62 10.37
N VAL A 20 -5.23 -3.91 9.28
CA VAL A 20 -4.47 -2.75 8.82
C VAL A 20 -4.60 -1.59 9.82
N GLY A 21 -5.79 -1.36 10.36
CA GLY A 21 -6.02 -0.36 11.40
C GLY A 21 -5.20 -0.63 12.67
N ALA A 22 -5.17 -1.89 13.12
CA ALA A 22 -4.36 -2.32 14.25
C ALA A 22 -2.85 -2.12 13.97
N LEU A 23 -2.38 -2.51 12.78
CA LEU A 23 -0.99 -2.27 12.36
C LEU A 23 -0.63 -0.79 12.38
N MET A 24 -1.51 0.08 11.90
CA MET A 24 -1.30 1.53 11.90
C MET A 24 -1.28 2.11 13.32
N LEU A 25 -2.16 1.64 14.22
CA LEU A 25 -2.16 2.04 15.63
C LEU A 25 -0.86 1.63 16.33
N ILE A 26 -0.45 0.38 16.19
CA ILE A 26 0.79 -0.15 16.77
C ILE A 26 2.00 0.60 16.22
N SER A 27 2.04 0.81 14.91
CA SER A 27 3.16 1.50 14.24
C SER A 27 3.23 2.97 14.62
N GLY A 28 2.10 3.64 14.77
CA GLY A 28 2.03 5.02 15.27
C GLY A 28 2.49 5.15 16.72
N TYR A 29 2.13 4.19 17.57
CA TYR A 29 2.63 4.12 18.95
C TYR A 29 4.14 3.87 18.98
N LEU A 30 4.63 2.91 18.20
CA LEU A 30 6.05 2.55 18.15
C LEU A 30 6.92 3.68 17.56
N SER A 31 6.43 4.38 16.54
CA SER A 31 7.09 5.58 15.99
C SER A 31 7.37 6.62 17.08
N LYS A 32 6.37 6.92 17.92
CA LYS A 32 6.49 7.90 19.00
C LYS A 32 7.41 7.43 20.13
N THR A 33 7.25 6.18 20.57
CA THR A 33 8.03 5.61 21.68
C THR A 33 9.49 5.36 21.32
N LEU A 34 9.75 4.69 20.18
CA LEU A 34 11.08 4.19 19.85
C LEU A 34 11.91 5.19 19.05
N THR A 35 11.29 5.91 18.10
CA THR A 35 12.00 6.84 17.21
C THR A 35 11.79 8.32 17.53
N ARG A 36 11.13 8.63 18.67
CA ARG A 36 10.74 10.00 19.05
C ARG A 36 10.01 10.74 17.92
N GLY A 37 9.26 10.01 17.09
CA GLY A 37 8.52 10.53 15.94
C GLY A 37 9.37 10.85 14.69
N ARG A 38 10.66 10.49 14.64
CA ARG A 38 11.48 10.74 13.43
C ARG A 38 11.14 9.80 12.27
N LEU A 39 10.73 8.57 12.54
CA LEU A 39 10.21 7.67 11.51
C LEU A 39 8.69 7.80 11.42
N GLN A 40 8.18 7.93 10.20
CA GLN A 40 6.75 7.98 9.96
C GLN A 40 6.11 6.63 10.31
N GLY A 41 4.96 6.64 11.01
CA GLY A 41 4.28 5.41 11.43
C GLY A 41 3.94 4.49 10.25
N SER A 42 3.66 5.04 9.07
CA SER A 42 3.45 4.29 7.82
C SER A 42 4.66 3.46 7.40
N ALA A 43 5.89 3.97 7.55
CA ALA A 43 7.10 3.22 7.20
C ALA A 43 7.28 1.98 8.08
N ILE A 44 7.00 2.11 9.38
CA ILE A 44 7.03 1.00 10.34
C ILE A 44 5.94 -0.02 9.98
N ALA A 45 4.74 0.44 9.62
CA ALA A 45 3.64 -0.44 9.20
C ALA A 45 3.99 -1.23 7.94
N ILE A 46 4.65 -0.62 6.95
CA ILE A 46 5.11 -1.31 5.73
C ILE A 46 6.10 -2.42 6.08
N ILE A 47 7.08 -2.15 6.96
CA ILE A 47 8.05 -3.16 7.38
C ILE A 47 7.35 -4.34 8.06
N PHE A 48 6.42 -4.07 9.00
CA PHE A 48 5.64 -5.13 9.62
C PHE A 48 4.78 -5.89 8.61
N GLY A 49 4.14 -5.19 7.67
CA GLY A 49 3.36 -5.82 6.59
C GLY A 49 4.19 -6.77 5.75
N LEU A 50 5.42 -6.37 5.37
CA LEU A 50 6.35 -7.22 4.62
C LEU A 50 6.80 -8.45 5.43
N VAL A 51 7.11 -8.27 6.72
CA VAL A 51 7.46 -9.38 7.61
C VAL A 51 6.31 -10.37 7.72
N LEU A 52 5.08 -9.88 7.90
CA LEU A 52 3.90 -10.74 7.97
C LEU A 52 3.60 -11.43 6.64
N ALA A 53 3.77 -10.73 5.50
CA ALA A 53 3.60 -11.32 4.17
C ALA A 53 4.62 -12.45 3.92
N TYR A 54 5.87 -12.26 4.35
CA TYR A 54 6.90 -13.30 4.27
C TYR A 54 6.52 -14.54 5.07
N PHE A 55 6.08 -14.38 6.33
CA PHE A 55 5.61 -15.50 7.14
C PHE A 55 4.34 -16.15 6.58
N GLY A 56 3.43 -15.37 5.99
CA GLY A 56 2.26 -15.85 5.29
C GLY A 56 2.64 -16.78 4.14
N GLY A 57 3.51 -16.31 3.23
CA GLY A 57 3.98 -17.10 2.09
C GLY A 57 4.74 -18.37 2.48
N LEU A 58 5.53 -18.34 3.57
CA LEU A 58 6.18 -19.54 4.09
C LEU A 58 5.19 -20.60 4.61
N HIS A 59 4.08 -20.18 5.22
CA HIS A 59 3.07 -21.09 5.77
C HIS A 59 2.12 -21.64 4.70
N THR A 60 1.73 -20.82 3.72
CA THR A 60 0.80 -21.22 2.67
C THR A 60 1.50 -21.88 1.48
N GLY A 61 2.80 -21.62 1.29
CA GLY A 61 3.54 -21.99 0.09
C GLY A 61 3.09 -21.22 -1.16
N GLY A 62 2.25 -20.19 -0.98
CA GLY A 62 1.71 -19.36 -2.05
C GLY A 62 2.54 -18.10 -2.32
N GLU A 63 2.19 -17.39 -3.38
CA GLU A 63 2.90 -16.19 -3.86
C GLU A 63 2.26 -14.87 -3.38
N ALA A 64 1.06 -14.91 -2.80
CA ALA A 64 0.32 -13.70 -2.39
C ALA A 64 0.46 -13.38 -0.89
N GLY A 65 1.36 -14.07 -0.18
CA GLY A 65 1.72 -13.77 1.21
C GLY A 65 0.57 -14.03 2.17
N LEU A 66 0.13 -13.01 2.93
CA LEU A 66 -1.01 -13.15 3.84
C LEU A 66 -2.35 -13.37 3.12
N ALA A 67 -2.49 -12.91 1.88
CA ALA A 67 -3.74 -13.03 1.14
C ALA A 67 -4.07 -14.49 0.74
N ASP A 68 -3.09 -15.39 0.79
CA ASP A 68 -3.29 -16.82 0.56
C ASP A 68 -4.02 -17.52 1.73
N ILE A 69 -4.16 -16.84 2.88
CA ILE A 69 -4.91 -17.34 4.04
C ILE A 69 -6.35 -16.86 3.93
N ALA A 70 -7.33 -17.78 3.99
CA ALA A 70 -8.75 -17.49 3.74
C ALA A 70 -9.30 -16.29 4.56
N ILE A 71 -9.00 -16.24 5.86
CA ILE A 71 -9.42 -15.17 6.78
C ILE A 71 -8.82 -13.79 6.40
N PHE A 72 -7.69 -13.78 5.70
CA PHE A 72 -6.95 -12.56 5.32
C PHE A 72 -7.00 -12.27 3.82
N SER A 73 -7.77 -13.04 3.04
CA SER A 73 -7.92 -12.87 1.59
C SER A 73 -8.34 -11.44 1.20
N GLY A 74 -9.16 -10.80 2.03
CA GLY A 74 -9.57 -9.40 1.88
C GLY A 74 -8.40 -8.39 1.86
N LEU A 75 -7.22 -8.72 2.41
CA LEU A 75 -6.02 -7.86 2.31
C LEU A 75 -5.57 -7.70 0.85
N GLY A 76 -5.70 -8.75 0.03
CA GLY A 76 -5.35 -8.69 -1.39
C GLY A 76 -6.29 -7.77 -2.16
N LEU A 77 -7.60 -7.85 -1.88
CA LEU A 77 -8.59 -6.96 -2.50
C LEU A 77 -8.42 -5.51 -2.03
N MET A 78 -8.22 -5.32 -0.71
CA MET A 78 -8.02 -4.00 -0.11
C MET A 78 -6.78 -3.31 -0.68
N GLY A 79 -5.65 -4.03 -0.84
CA GLY A 79 -4.40 -3.50 -1.39
C GLY A 79 -4.32 -3.42 -2.92
N GLY A 80 -5.21 -4.12 -3.63
CA GLY A 80 -5.25 -4.18 -5.09
C GLY A 80 -6.26 -3.23 -5.71
N ALA A 81 -7.31 -3.77 -6.33
CA ALA A 81 -8.30 -3.01 -7.08
C ALA A 81 -9.01 -1.95 -6.21
N MET A 82 -9.30 -2.26 -4.95
CA MET A 82 -9.96 -1.30 -4.06
C MET A 82 -9.07 -0.10 -3.75
N LEU A 83 -7.78 -0.32 -3.40
CA LEU A 83 -6.86 0.78 -3.12
C LEU A 83 -6.69 1.69 -4.33
N ARG A 84 -6.61 1.09 -5.53
CA ARG A 84 -6.55 1.83 -6.78
C ARG A 84 -7.79 2.71 -6.97
N ASP A 85 -8.98 2.13 -6.85
CA ASP A 85 -10.23 2.87 -7.07
C ASP A 85 -10.39 3.97 -5.99
N PHE A 86 -10.02 3.68 -4.74
CA PHE A 86 -9.95 4.68 -3.68
C PHE A 86 -8.96 5.81 -4.00
N ALA A 87 -7.77 5.51 -4.51
CA ALA A 87 -6.77 6.53 -4.86
C ALA A 87 -7.23 7.43 -6.02
N ILE A 88 -7.93 6.87 -7.01
CA ILE A 88 -8.55 7.63 -8.10
C ILE A 88 -9.59 8.61 -7.53
N VAL A 89 -10.50 8.10 -6.70
CA VAL A 89 -11.57 8.91 -6.09
C VAL A 89 -10.98 9.97 -5.15
N ALA A 90 -10.02 9.61 -4.30
CA ALA A 90 -9.35 10.53 -3.37
C ALA A 90 -8.62 11.67 -4.10
N THR A 91 -8.00 11.36 -5.24
CA THR A 91 -7.35 12.38 -6.08
C THR A 91 -8.37 13.28 -6.74
N ALA A 92 -9.47 12.73 -7.27
CA ALA A 92 -10.56 13.51 -7.85
C ALA A 92 -11.19 14.48 -6.83
N TYR A 93 -11.35 14.05 -5.58
CA TYR A 93 -11.83 14.91 -4.48
C TYR A 93 -10.80 15.92 -3.98
N GLY A 94 -9.50 15.60 -4.04
CA GLY A 94 -8.42 16.46 -3.53
C GLY A 94 -7.93 17.54 -4.51
N VAL A 95 -8.36 17.50 -5.77
CA VAL A 95 -7.90 18.40 -6.83
C VAL A 95 -8.63 19.75 -6.78
N ASP A 96 -7.86 20.85 -6.79
CA ASP A 96 -8.37 22.19 -7.04
C ASP A 96 -8.30 22.54 -8.54
N LEU A 97 -9.47 22.72 -9.16
CA LEU A 97 -9.58 23.03 -10.60
C LEU A 97 -8.97 24.39 -10.97
N GLN A 98 -8.97 25.36 -10.05
CA GLN A 98 -8.38 26.67 -10.30
C GLN A 98 -6.85 26.56 -10.41
N GLU A 99 -6.23 25.77 -9.53
CA GLU A 99 -4.78 25.58 -9.53
C GLU A 99 -4.32 24.79 -10.76
N ILE A 100 -5.06 23.76 -11.18
CA ILE A 100 -4.79 23.06 -12.44
C ILE A 100 -4.83 24.04 -13.62
N LYS A 101 -5.89 24.86 -13.70
CA LYS A 101 -6.03 25.84 -14.78
C LYS A 101 -4.92 26.89 -14.77
N ARG A 102 -4.47 27.29 -13.57
CA ARG A 102 -3.35 28.23 -13.38
C ARG A 102 -2.01 27.63 -13.78
N SER A 103 -1.78 26.34 -13.48
CA SER A 103 -0.56 25.62 -13.87
C SER A 103 -0.44 25.51 -15.40
N GLY A 104 -1.57 25.42 -16.11
CA GLY A 104 -1.63 25.45 -17.56
C GLY A 104 -0.64 24.50 -18.24
N LEU A 105 0.02 24.98 -19.30
CA LEU A 105 0.94 24.16 -20.10
C LEU A 105 2.22 23.78 -19.33
N SER A 106 2.72 24.63 -18.44
CA SER A 106 3.93 24.34 -17.68
C SER A 106 3.73 23.18 -16.70
N GLY A 107 2.54 23.07 -16.10
CA GLY A 107 2.17 21.92 -15.27
C GLY A 107 2.19 20.61 -16.05
N VAL A 108 1.61 20.58 -17.25
CA VAL A 108 1.57 19.39 -18.11
C VAL A 108 2.99 18.97 -18.53
N VAL A 109 3.81 19.93 -18.96
CA VAL A 109 5.20 19.65 -19.36
C VAL A 109 6.02 19.15 -18.17
N ALA A 110 5.88 19.76 -17.00
CA ALA A 110 6.57 19.32 -15.79
C ALA A 110 6.17 17.90 -15.37
N LEU A 111 4.87 17.56 -15.45
CA LEU A 111 4.38 16.22 -15.15
C LEU A 111 4.96 15.18 -16.11
N LEU A 112 4.86 15.42 -17.42
CA LEU A 112 5.39 14.50 -18.43
C LEU A 112 6.92 14.35 -18.30
N ALA A 113 7.64 15.46 -18.18
CA ALA A 113 9.08 15.44 -17.98
C ALA A 113 9.46 14.66 -16.71
N GLY A 114 8.75 14.88 -15.59
CA GLY A 114 8.97 14.15 -14.34
C GLY A 114 8.77 12.64 -14.49
N ILE A 115 7.73 12.22 -15.21
CA ILE A 115 7.46 10.80 -15.50
C ILE A 115 8.58 10.20 -16.33
N PHE A 116 8.92 10.81 -17.47
CA PHE A 116 9.95 10.28 -18.37
C PHE A 116 11.33 10.25 -17.72
N VAL A 117 11.72 11.31 -17.00
CA VAL A 117 13.01 11.35 -16.30
C VAL A 117 13.07 10.27 -15.22
N SER A 118 12.04 10.16 -14.38
CA SER A 118 12.01 9.13 -13.31
C SER A 118 12.03 7.72 -13.89
N PHE A 119 11.31 7.49 -15.00
CA PHE A 119 11.27 6.20 -15.67
C PHE A 119 12.62 5.85 -16.29
N ILE A 120 13.25 6.77 -17.03
CA ILE A 120 14.56 6.53 -17.65
C ILE A 120 15.61 6.24 -16.58
N VAL A 121 15.66 7.03 -15.50
CA VAL A 121 16.60 6.78 -14.39
C VAL A 121 16.34 5.43 -13.75
N GLY A 122 15.08 5.09 -13.46
CA GLY A 122 14.72 3.78 -12.90
C GLY A 122 15.10 2.61 -13.81
N ALA A 123 14.83 2.72 -15.12
CA ALA A 123 15.17 1.70 -16.11
C ALA A 123 16.68 1.54 -16.27
N LEU A 124 17.44 2.63 -16.31
CA LEU A 124 18.92 2.58 -16.36
C LEU A 124 19.50 1.89 -15.13
N VAL A 125 18.96 2.18 -13.93
CA VAL A 125 19.36 1.48 -12.70
C VAL A 125 19.02 -0.01 -12.81
N ALA A 126 17.82 -0.37 -13.26
CA ALA A 126 17.43 -1.78 -13.44
C ALA A 126 18.40 -2.52 -14.37
N VAL A 127 18.71 -1.95 -15.54
CA VAL A 127 19.68 -2.51 -16.50
C VAL A 127 21.08 -2.62 -15.90
N ALA A 128 21.54 -1.61 -15.14
CA ALA A 128 22.84 -1.64 -14.48
C ALA A 128 22.96 -2.77 -13.44
N PHE A 129 21.85 -3.18 -12.83
CA PHE A 129 21.78 -4.33 -11.93
C PHE A 129 21.47 -5.66 -12.65
N GLY A 130 21.46 -5.68 -13.99
CA GLY A 130 21.29 -6.90 -14.79
C GLY A 130 19.84 -7.31 -15.06
N TYR A 131 18.87 -6.44 -14.78
CA TYR A 131 17.48 -6.62 -15.19
C TYR A 131 17.33 -6.10 -16.64
N THR A 132 17.41 -7.01 -17.61
CA THR A 132 17.17 -6.75 -19.04
C THR A 132 15.88 -7.37 -19.52
#